data_AF-A0A7W0LFS3-F1
#
_entry.id   AF-A0A7W0LFS3-F1
#
_cell.length_a   1.000
_cell.length_b   1.000
_cell.length_c   1.000
_cell.angle_alpha   90.00
_cell.angle_beta   90.00
_cell.angle_gamma   90.00
#
_symmetry.space_group_name_H-M   'P 1'
#
loop_
_entity.id
_entity.type
_entity.pdbx_description
1 polymer ?
#
loop_
_entity_poly.entity_id
_entity_poly.type
_entity_poly.pdbx_seq_one_letter_code
_entity_poly.pdbx_strand_id
1 'polypeptide(L)'
;MERVGRKPRKLKHVEKLTGSEQAKERLKWILATLSGEATIPEACRALEINEARFHQVRNEWLQAAVGCLEPAPLGRPPKHDAEDAGRLAELQQRIALLEGELQVAHLRAELASIRSGKSPPKKS
;
A
#
# COMPACT_ATOMS: atom_id res chain seq x y z
N MET A 1 12.87 -45.43 13.30
CA MET A 1 11.58 -45.03 12.71
C MET A 1 11.74 -43.63 12.15
N GLU A 2 11.98 -43.51 10.83
CA GLU A 2 12.01 -42.22 10.16
C GLU A 2 10.60 -41.63 10.20
N ARG A 3 10.44 -40.51 10.92
CA ARG A 3 9.21 -39.72 10.85
C ARG A 3 9.16 -39.10 9.46
N VAL A 4 8.47 -39.76 8.54
CA VAL A 4 8.13 -39.17 7.23
C VAL A 4 7.37 -37.88 7.51
N GLY A 5 8.05 -36.74 7.35
CA GLY A 5 7.44 -35.43 7.47
C GLY A 5 6.31 -35.26 6.46
N ARG A 6 5.31 -34.44 6.77
CA ARG A 6 4.21 -34.14 5.83
C ARG A 6 4.80 -33.60 4.52
N LYS A 7 4.37 -34.17 3.38
CA LYS A 7 4.79 -33.69 2.05
C LYS A 7 4.56 -32.17 1.93
N PRO A 8 5.55 -31.39 1.47
CA PRO A 8 5.42 -29.94 1.37
C PRO A 8 4.30 -29.61 0.38
N ARG A 9 3.41 -28.71 0.77
CA ARG A 9 2.21 -28.36 -0.03
C ARG A 9 2.51 -27.44 -1.22
N LYS A 10 3.78 -27.08 -1.49
CA LYS A 10 4.23 -26.21 -2.60
C LYS A 10 3.25 -25.03 -2.85
N LEU A 11 2.91 -24.76 -4.11
CA LEU A 11 1.99 -23.70 -4.54
C LEU A 11 0.52 -23.89 -4.10
N LYS A 12 0.14 -25.07 -3.58
CA LYS A 12 -1.25 -25.32 -3.11
C LYS A 12 -1.65 -24.47 -1.91
N HIS A 13 -0.70 -23.81 -1.25
CA HIS A 13 -1.01 -22.80 -0.23
C HIS A 13 -1.70 -21.58 -0.82
N VAL A 14 -1.39 -21.21 -2.07
CA VAL A 14 -1.93 -20.01 -2.71
C VAL A 14 -3.44 -20.14 -2.97
N GLU A 15 -3.93 -21.34 -3.30
CA GLU A 15 -5.36 -21.59 -3.57
C GLU A 15 -6.27 -21.24 -2.38
N LYS A 16 -5.73 -21.33 -1.16
CA LYS A 16 -6.47 -21.11 0.08
C LYS A 16 -6.44 -19.66 0.56
N LEU A 17 -5.65 -18.80 -0.09
CA LEU A 17 -5.57 -17.39 0.29
C LEU A 17 -6.84 -16.64 -0.15
N THR A 18 -7.19 -15.60 0.60
CA THR A 18 -8.25 -14.68 0.20
C THR A 18 -7.70 -13.68 -0.83
N GLY A 19 -8.48 -13.39 -1.88
CA GLY A 19 -8.10 -12.46 -2.94
C GLY A 19 -8.69 -12.86 -4.29
N SER A 20 -8.50 -12.02 -5.30
CA SER A 20 -8.93 -12.32 -6.67
C SER A 20 -8.10 -13.47 -7.27
N GLU A 21 -8.70 -14.23 -8.19
CA GLU A 21 -7.98 -15.31 -8.90
C GLU A 21 -6.76 -14.77 -9.65
N GLN A 22 -6.86 -13.58 -10.23
CA GLN A 22 -5.74 -12.91 -10.88
C GLN A 22 -4.59 -12.60 -9.91
N ALA A 23 -4.87 -12.22 -8.66
CA ALA A 23 -3.84 -11.99 -7.65
C ALA A 23 -3.18 -13.30 -7.22
N LYS A 24 -3.95 -14.37 -7.06
CA LYS A 24 -3.44 -15.71 -6.75
C LYS A 24 -2.55 -16.24 -7.87
N GLU A 25 -2.96 -16.06 -9.13
CA GLU A 25 -2.18 -16.48 -10.29
C GLU A 25 -0.84 -15.74 -10.39
N ARG A 26 -0.84 -14.41 -10.21
CA ARG A 26 0.41 -13.62 -10.11
C ARG A 26 1.33 -14.15 -9.02
N LEU A 27 0.78 -14.45 -7.84
CA LEU A 27 1.55 -14.99 -6.71
C LEU A 27 2.15 -16.37 -7.03
N LYS A 28 1.41 -17.26 -7.71
CA LYS A 28 1.94 -18.57 -8.14
C LYS A 28 3.15 -18.41 -9.06
N TRP A 29 3.06 -17.53 -10.05
CA TRP A 29 4.17 -17.26 -10.97
C TRP A 29 5.38 -16.64 -10.27
N ILE A 30 5.17 -15.67 -9.37
CA ILE A 30 6.26 -15.10 -8.56
C ILE A 30 6.97 -16.20 -7.76
N LEU A 31 6.22 -17.04 -7.05
CA LEU A 31 6.79 -18.14 -6.27
C LEU A 31 7.52 -19.17 -7.14
N ALA A 32 6.97 -19.52 -8.32
CA ALA A 32 7.63 -20.43 -9.26
C ALA A 32 8.96 -19.88 -9.79
N THR A 33 9.05 -18.55 -10.01
CA THR A 33 10.31 -17.92 -10.41
C THR A 33 11.33 -17.87 -9.27
N LEU A 34 10.89 -17.68 -8.02
CA LEU A 34 11.78 -17.68 -6.85
C LEU A 34 12.26 -19.08 -6.48
N SER A 35 11.46 -20.12 -6.72
CA SER A 35 11.85 -21.51 -6.51
C SER A 35 12.71 -22.08 -7.65
N GLY A 36 12.89 -21.35 -8.75
CA GLY A 36 13.57 -21.81 -9.96
C GLY A 36 12.77 -22.84 -10.77
N GLU A 37 11.49 -23.04 -10.46
CA GLU A 37 10.59 -23.93 -11.21
C GLU A 37 10.12 -23.32 -12.54
N ALA A 38 10.24 -21.99 -12.71
CA ALA A 38 9.95 -21.28 -13.95
C ALA A 38 10.90 -20.08 -14.15
N THR A 39 11.07 -19.66 -15.40
CA THR A 39 11.85 -18.48 -15.75
C THR A 39 11.00 -17.20 -15.74
N ILE A 40 11.65 -16.04 -15.64
CA ILE A 40 10.96 -14.73 -15.70
C ILE A 40 10.24 -14.52 -17.03
N PRO A 41 10.83 -14.83 -18.21
CA PRO A 41 10.11 -14.70 -19.48
C PRO A 41 8.87 -15.59 -19.59
N GLU A 42 8.91 -16.81 -19.03
CA GLU A 42 7.74 -17.70 -18.98
C GLU A 42 6.60 -17.10 -18.15
N ALA A 43 6.93 -16.55 -16.98
CA ALA A 43 5.96 -15.87 -16.13
C ALA A 43 5.38 -14.62 -16.80
N CYS A 44 6.20 -13.83 -17.48
CA CYS A 44 5.76 -12.63 -18.20
C CYS A 44 4.78 -12.97 -19.33
N ARG A 45 5.07 -14.02 -20.09
CA ARG A 45 4.19 -14.53 -21.15
C ARG A 45 2.86 -15.04 -20.60
N ALA A 46 2.89 -15.79 -19.49
CA ALA A 46 1.66 -16.34 -18.89
C ALA A 46 0.77 -15.26 -18.26
N LEU A 47 1.36 -14.19 -17.74
CA LEU A 47 0.65 -13.08 -17.11
C LEU A 47 0.31 -11.94 -18.09
N GLU A 48 0.73 -12.05 -19.35
CA GLU A 48 0.58 -11.02 -20.39
C GLU A 48 1.11 -9.64 -19.96
N ILE A 49 2.28 -9.63 -19.30
CA ILE A 49 2.97 -8.40 -18.86
C ILE A 49 4.41 -8.38 -19.32
N ASN A 50 5.01 -7.20 -19.37
CA ASN A 50 6.44 -7.06 -19.62
C ASN A 50 7.28 -7.35 -18.36
N GLU A 51 8.58 -7.58 -18.56
CA GLU A 51 9.52 -7.90 -17.49
C GLU A 51 9.63 -6.79 -16.43
N ALA A 52 9.65 -5.52 -16.85
CA ALA A 52 9.73 -4.39 -15.92
C ALA A 52 8.56 -4.39 -14.93
N ARG A 53 7.34 -4.63 -15.41
CA ARG A 53 6.13 -4.73 -14.58
C ARG A 53 6.20 -5.96 -13.67
N PHE A 54 6.69 -7.10 -14.16
CA PHE A 54 6.86 -8.29 -13.33
C PHE A 54 7.85 -8.04 -12.18
N HIS A 55 9.00 -7.44 -12.48
CA HIS A 55 10.00 -7.07 -11.47
C HIS A 55 9.47 -6.09 -10.44
N GLN A 56 8.72 -5.07 -10.87
CA GLN A 56 8.09 -4.11 -9.98
C GLN A 56 7.13 -4.80 -9.01
N VAL A 57 6.16 -5.56 -9.53
CA VAL A 57 5.15 -6.25 -8.69
C VAL A 57 5.82 -7.24 -7.74
N ARG A 58 6.85 -7.95 -8.20
CA ARG A 58 7.62 -8.88 -7.36
C ARG A 58 8.31 -8.15 -6.20
N ASN A 59 8.94 -7.01 -6.47
CA ASN A 59 9.63 -6.24 -5.45
C ASN A 59 8.66 -5.64 -4.42
N GLU A 60 7.54 -5.07 -4.87
CA GLU A 60 6.48 -4.55 -3.99
C GLU A 60 5.94 -5.64 -3.06
N TRP A 61 5.65 -6.82 -3.60
CA TRP A 61 5.19 -7.96 -2.81
C TRP A 61 6.25 -8.44 -1.81
N LEU A 62 7.51 -8.58 -2.23
CA LEU A 62 8.61 -8.99 -1.33
C LEU A 62 8.80 -7.99 -0.19
N GLN A 63 8.73 -6.69 -0.48
CA GLN A 63 8.84 -5.65 0.54
C GLN A 63 7.69 -5.73 1.56
N ALA A 64 6.46 -5.93 1.10
CA ALA A 64 5.32 -6.14 1.97
C ALA A 64 5.46 -7.43 2.80
N ALA A 65 5.98 -8.50 2.19
CA ALA A 65 6.21 -9.77 2.87
C ALA A 65 7.25 -9.64 4.01
N VAL A 66 8.31 -8.87 3.80
CA VAL A 66 9.27 -8.53 4.87
C VAL A 66 8.55 -7.81 6.02
N GLY A 67 7.74 -6.80 5.71
CA GLY A 67 6.98 -6.08 6.74
C GLY A 67 6.05 -6.97 7.57
N CYS A 68 5.44 -7.99 6.96
CA CYS A 68 4.62 -8.97 7.67
C CYS A 68 5.42 -9.92 8.58
N LEU A 69 6.74 -10.04 8.35
CA LEU A 69 7.64 -10.92 9.10
C LEU A 69 8.44 -10.17 10.17
N GLU A 70 8.37 -8.84 10.19
CA GLU A 70 9.01 -8.03 11.23
C GLU A 70 8.47 -8.41 12.62
N PRO A 71 9.31 -8.40 13.67
CA PRO A 71 8.86 -8.70 15.02
C PRO A 71 7.77 -7.72 15.47
N ALA A 72 6.57 -8.23 15.73
CA ALA A 72 5.54 -7.46 16.41
C ALA A 72 5.83 -7.41 17.92
N PRO A 73 5.56 -6.28 18.60
CA PRO A 73 5.64 -6.23 20.05
C PRO A 73 4.77 -7.33 20.67
N LEU A 74 5.29 -7.98 21.70
CA LEU A 74 4.60 -9.08 22.37
C LEU A 74 3.27 -8.60 22.95
N GLY A 75 2.16 -9.15 22.45
CA GLY A 75 0.82 -8.84 22.90
C GLY A 75 -0.18 -8.81 21.74
N ARG A 76 -1.48 -8.93 22.04
CA ARG A 76 -2.50 -8.55 21.06
C ARG A 76 -2.29 -7.05 20.81
N PRO A 77 -2.16 -6.59 19.55
CA PRO A 77 -2.20 -5.17 19.25
C PRO A 77 -3.39 -4.57 20.01
N PRO A 78 -3.23 -3.46 20.73
CA PRO A 78 -4.38 -2.80 21.34
C PRO A 78 -5.45 -2.69 20.26
N LYS A 79 -6.69 -3.09 20.58
CA LYS A 79 -7.80 -2.76 19.69
C LYS A 79 -7.67 -1.25 19.51
N HIS A 80 -7.56 -0.78 18.26
CA HIS A 80 -7.85 0.62 17.98
C HIS A 80 -9.29 0.78 18.47
N ASP A 81 -9.44 1.27 19.69
CA ASP A 81 -10.72 1.44 20.32
C ASP A 81 -11.48 2.48 19.51
N ALA A 82 -12.81 2.41 19.50
CA ALA A 82 -13.66 3.31 18.73
C ALA A 82 -13.39 4.81 19.02
N GLU A 83 -12.68 5.11 20.11
CA GLU A 83 -12.14 6.42 20.48
C GLU A 83 -11.16 6.98 19.44
N ASP A 84 -10.29 6.16 18.85
CA ASP A 84 -9.34 6.60 17.81
C ASP A 84 -10.06 6.97 16.50
N ALA A 85 -11.13 6.24 16.16
CA ALA A 85 -11.96 6.56 15.00
C ALA A 85 -12.75 7.86 15.22
N GLY A 86 -13.24 8.10 16.44
CA GLY A 86 -13.89 9.37 16.81
C GLY A 86 -12.92 10.55 16.74
N ARG A 87 -11.71 10.38 17.27
CA ARG A 87 -10.67 11.42 17.25
C ARG A 87 -10.18 11.72 15.83
N LEU A 88 -10.07 10.71 14.98
CA LEU A 88 -9.70 10.89 13.58
C LEU A 88 -10.77 11.67 12.81
N ALA A 89 -12.05 11.38 13.04
CA ALA A 89 -13.15 12.12 12.43
C ALA A 89 -13.20 13.59 12.91
N GLU A 90 -12.98 13.83 14.21
CA GLU A 90 -12.91 15.19 14.78
C GLU A 90 -11.75 15.98 14.18
N LEU A 91 -10.56 15.38 14.10
CA LEU A 91 -9.39 16.02 13.50
C LEU A 91 -9.60 16.33 12.02
N GLN A 92 -10.23 15.44 11.27
CA GLN A 92 -10.58 15.68 9.86
C GLN A 92 -11.57 16.83 9.70
N GLN A 93 -12.59 16.90 10.54
CA GLN A 93 -13.53 18.03 10.54
C GLN A 93 -12.81 19.35 10.88
N ARG A 94 -11.88 19.32 11.83
CA ARG A 94 -11.12 20.51 12.21
C ARG A 94 -10.19 20.97 11.08
N ILE A 95 -9.54 20.05 10.39
CA ILE A 95 -8.72 20.37 9.21
C ILE A 95 -9.58 21.02 8.13
N ALA A 96 -10.73 20.42 7.78
CA ALA A 96 -11.62 20.97 6.76
C ALA A 96 -12.11 22.39 7.09
N LEU A 97 -12.43 22.65 8.37
CA LEU A 97 -12.81 23.99 8.83
C LEU A 97 -11.65 24.99 8.70
N LEU A 98 -10.47 24.61 9.19
CA LEU A 98 -9.27 25.46 9.16
C LEU A 98 -8.81 25.77 7.73
N GLU A 99 -8.90 24.80 6.81
CA GLU A 99 -8.62 24.99 5.40
C GLU A 99 -9.59 26.01 4.77
N GLY A 100 -10.88 25.93 5.12
CA GLY A 100 -11.86 26.93 4.70
C GLY A 100 -11.56 28.33 5.23
N GLU A 101 -11.22 28.46 6.52
CA GLU A 101 -10.84 29.74 7.13
C GLU A 101 -9.59 30.33 6.46
N LEU A 102 -8.59 29.48 6.19
CA LEU A 102 -7.36 29.86 5.50
C LEU A 102 -7.66 30.32 4.07
N GLN A 103 -8.52 29.63 3.34
CA GLN A 103 -8.92 30.02 1.99
C GLN A 103 -9.62 31.39 1.98
N VAL A 104 -10.53 31.62 2.93
CA VAL A 104 -11.20 32.93 3.07
C VAL A 104 -10.20 34.03 3.42
N ALA A 105 -9.24 33.77 4.30
CA ALA A 105 -8.20 34.72 4.66
C ALA A 105 -7.31 35.06 3.44
N HIS A 106 -6.93 34.06 2.65
CA HIS A 106 -6.19 34.28 1.40
C HIS A 106 -6.96 35.12 0.39
N LEU A 107 -8.22 34.80 0.13
CA LEU A 107 -9.06 35.57 -0.81
C LEU A 107 -9.23 37.03 -0.35
N ARG A 108 -9.41 37.27 0.96
CA ARG A 108 -9.47 38.64 1.51
C ARG A 108 -8.16 39.40 1.31
N ALA A 109 -7.01 38.73 1.51
CA ALA A 109 -5.71 39.32 1.28
C ALA A 109 -5.48 39.66 -0.20
N GLU A 110 -5.86 38.76 -1.11
CA GLU A 110 -5.77 38.97 -2.56
C GLU A 110 -6.65 40.16 -3.01
N LEU A 111 -7.90 40.22 -2.57
CA LEU A 111 -8.80 41.34 -2.89
C LEU A 111 -8.28 42.68 -2.33
N ALA A 112 -7.68 42.68 -1.15
CA ALA A 112 -7.05 43.87 -0.58
C ALA A 112 -5.80 44.30 -1.37
N SER A 113 -5.00 43.36 -1.86
CA SER A 113 -3.85 43.61 -2.74
C SER A 113 -4.29 44.24 -4.06
N ILE A 114 -5.34 43.70 -4.68
CA ILE A 114 -5.92 44.23 -5.92
C ILE A 114 -6.48 45.64 -5.71
N ARG A 115 -7.23 45.89 -4.62
CA ARG A 115 -7.82 47.20 -4.31
C ARG A 115 -6.77 48.27 -3.99
N SER A 116 -5.62 47.88 -3.45
CA SER A 116 -4.55 48.81 -3.05
C SER A 116 -3.50 49.04 -4.15
N GLY A 117 -3.62 48.41 -5.31
CA GLY A 117 -2.70 48.57 -6.44
C GLY A 117 -1.27 48.08 -6.19
N LYS A 118 -1.02 47.33 -5.10
CA LYS A 118 0.27 46.72 -4.81
C LYS A 118 0.27 45.25 -5.25
N SER A 119 1.24 44.88 -6.08
CA SER A 119 1.42 43.51 -6.60
C SER A 119 1.83 42.54 -5.48
N PRO A 120 1.30 41.29 -5.45
CA PRO A 120 1.59 40.35 -4.37
C PRO A 120 3.03 39.80 -4.43
N PRO A 121 3.67 39.46 -3.29
CA PRO A 121 5.00 38.89 -3.29
C PRO A 121 4.99 37.47 -3.89
N LYS A 122 5.92 37.21 -4.82
CA LYS A 122 6.16 35.89 -5.42
C LYS A 122 6.58 34.90 -4.33
N LYS A 123 5.86 33.77 -4.22
CA LYS A 123 6.30 32.62 -3.41
C LYS A 123 7.56 32.01 -4.05
N SER A 124 8.61 31.84 -3.24
CA SER A 124 9.78 30.98 -3.53
C SER A 124 9.59 29.61 -2.90
#